data_AF-A0A8T4YDK7-F1
#
_entry.id   AF-A0A8T4YDK7-F1
#
_cell.length_a   1.000
_cell.length_b   1.000
_cell.length_c   1.000
_cell.angle_alpha   90.00
_cell.angle_beta   90.00
_cell.angle_gamma   90.00
#
_symmetry.space_group_name_H-M   'P 1'
#
loop_
_entity.id
_entity.type
_entity.pdbx_description
1 polymer ?
#
loop_
_entity_poly.entity_id
_entity_poly.type
_entity_poly.pdbx_seq_one_letter_code
_entity_poly.pdbx_strand_id
1 'polypeptide(L)'
;MVSKDQTIGGIIFAVCVIIGILYTVGLFYFGGNPFDWGLSFTLIAIPVFVAFIAVMGIGAWIGWTMATTPPPKPIEEITSEIEEEKKEETAEAAKEETEPKEEKKPEKKGKSEK
;
A
#
# COMPACT_ATOMS: atom_id res chain seq x y z
N MET A 1 1.55 -29.49 5.55
CA MET A 1 0.35 -29.53 4.71
C MET A 1 -0.08 -28.10 4.49
N VAL A 2 -0.01 -27.59 3.25
CA VAL A 2 -0.45 -26.23 2.94
C VAL A 2 -1.95 -26.16 3.26
N SER A 3 -2.38 -25.15 4.02
CA SER A 3 -3.79 -25.00 4.32
C SER A 3 -4.57 -24.79 3.02
N LYS A 4 -5.82 -25.25 2.99
CA LYS A 4 -6.68 -25.11 1.81
C LYS A 4 -6.82 -23.64 1.42
N ASP A 5 -6.93 -22.77 2.42
CA ASP A 5 -7.01 -21.31 2.27
C ASP A 5 -5.73 -20.70 1.68
N GLN A 6 -4.58 -21.22 2.08
CA GLN A 6 -3.28 -20.78 1.59
C GLN A 6 -3.02 -21.22 0.14
N THR A 7 -3.51 -22.41 -0.23
CA THR A 7 -3.48 -22.90 -1.62
C THR A 7 -4.33 -22.03 -2.52
N ILE A 8 -5.52 -21.65 -2.06
CA ILE A 8 -6.44 -20.77 -2.80
C ILE A 8 -5.83 -19.39 -3.00
N GLY A 9 -5.25 -18.78 -1.96
CA GLY A 9 -4.52 -17.52 -2.06
C GLY A 9 -3.36 -17.60 -3.07
N GLY A 10 -2.57 -18.66 -3.01
CA GLY A 10 -1.45 -18.90 -3.94
C GLY A 10 -1.90 -19.05 -5.40
N ILE A 11 -3.01 -19.75 -5.66
CA ILE A 11 -3.56 -19.88 -7.02
C ILE A 11 -4.03 -18.53 -7.55
N ILE A 12 -4.75 -17.75 -6.73
CA ILE A 12 -5.25 -16.43 -7.14
C ILE A 12 -4.09 -15.49 -7.47
N PHE A 13 -3.03 -15.50 -6.65
CA PHE A 13 -1.81 -14.74 -6.91
C PHE A 13 -1.17 -15.15 -8.24
N ALA A 14 -0.95 -16.46 -8.44
CA ALA A 14 -0.32 -16.97 -9.65
C ALA A 14 -1.14 -16.61 -10.91
N VAL A 15 -2.46 -16.75 -10.87
CA VAL A 15 -3.35 -16.42 -11.99
C VAL A 15 -3.30 -14.93 -12.30
N CYS A 16 -3.40 -14.05 -11.29
CA CYS A 16 -3.34 -12.60 -11.52
C CYS A 16 -2.01 -12.17 -12.16
N VAL A 17 -0.89 -12.71 -11.67
CA VAL A 17 0.44 -12.40 -12.20
C VAL A 17 0.60 -12.92 -13.62
N ILE A 18 0.22 -14.18 -13.88
CA ILE A 18 0.33 -14.78 -15.22
C ILE A 18 -0.53 -14.00 -16.22
N ILE A 19 -1.78 -13.71 -15.89
CA ILE A 19 -2.68 -12.95 -16.77
C ILE A 19 -2.14 -11.54 -17.00
N GLY A 20 -1.68 -10.85 -15.95
CA GLY A 20 -1.09 -9.52 -16.06
C GLY A 20 0.12 -9.47 -16.99
N ILE A 21 1.01 -10.46 -16.87
CA ILE A 21 2.20 -10.59 -17.73
C ILE A 21 1.77 -10.92 -19.17
N LEU A 22 0.92 -11.93 -19.38
CA LEU A 22 0.47 -12.32 -20.72
C LEU A 22 -0.26 -11.18 -21.43
N TYR A 23 -1.09 -10.42 -20.71
CA TYR A 23 -1.77 -9.26 -21.25
C TYR A 23 -0.78 -8.16 -21.62
N THR A 24 0.19 -7.83 -20.76
CA THR A 24 1.19 -6.79 -21.04
C THR A 24 2.08 -7.19 -22.22
N VAL A 25 2.58 -8.42 -22.23
CA VAL A 25 3.41 -8.93 -23.34
C VAL A 25 2.58 -9.01 -24.62
N GLY A 26 1.36 -9.55 -24.57
CA GLY A 26 0.46 -9.59 -25.72
C GLY A 26 0.19 -8.21 -26.29
N LEU A 27 -0.10 -7.23 -25.44
CA LEU A 27 -0.46 -5.88 -25.83
C LEU A 27 0.72 -5.11 -26.44
N PHE A 28 1.91 -5.15 -25.81
CA PHE A 28 3.06 -4.33 -26.21
C PHE A 28 4.05 -5.05 -27.14
N TYR A 29 4.20 -6.37 -27.01
CA TYR A 29 5.13 -7.16 -27.83
C TYR A 29 4.48 -7.69 -29.10
N PHE A 30 3.23 -8.18 -29.02
CA PHE A 30 2.49 -8.68 -30.18
C PHE A 30 1.56 -7.64 -30.81
N GLY A 31 0.95 -6.76 -30.00
CA GLY A 31 0.07 -5.70 -30.49
C GLY A 31 0.80 -4.50 -31.13
N GLY A 32 2.11 -4.39 -30.93
CA GLY A 32 2.92 -3.27 -31.39
C GLY A 32 2.95 -2.10 -30.40
N ASN A 33 3.47 -0.97 -30.86
CA ASN A 33 3.69 0.19 -29.99
C ASN A 33 2.39 1.01 -29.84
N PRO A 34 1.87 1.25 -28.63
CA PRO A 34 0.65 2.02 -28.44
C PRO A 34 0.74 3.47 -28.92
N PHE A 35 1.93 3.99 -29.20
CA PHE A 35 2.11 5.29 -29.84
C PHE A 35 1.77 5.28 -31.35
N ASP A 36 1.71 4.12 -32.00
CA ASP A 36 1.36 3.97 -33.41
C ASP A 36 -0.15 3.69 -33.67
N TRP A 37 -0.93 3.37 -32.63
CA TRP A 37 -2.35 2.99 -32.76
C TRP A 37 -3.32 4.17 -33.02
N GLY A 38 -2.78 5.39 -33.15
CA GLY A 38 -3.55 6.61 -33.32
C GLY A 38 -3.92 7.25 -31.98
N LEU A 39 -3.73 8.58 -31.90
CA LEU A 39 -3.88 9.40 -30.69
C LEU A 39 -5.16 9.14 -29.89
N SER A 40 -6.31 9.00 -30.56
CA SER A 40 -7.60 8.74 -29.90
C SER A 40 -7.64 7.38 -29.19
N PHE A 41 -7.06 6.34 -29.81
CA PHE A 41 -7.03 5.01 -29.23
C PHE A 41 -6.01 4.93 -28.08
N THR A 42 -4.83 5.55 -28.24
CA THR A 42 -3.80 5.61 -27.20
C THR A 42 -4.30 6.29 -25.92
N LEU A 43 -5.03 7.41 -26.06
CA LEU A 43 -5.59 8.14 -24.91
C LEU A 43 -6.64 7.34 -24.13
N ILE A 44 -7.35 6.42 -24.78
CA ILE A 44 -8.27 5.48 -24.12
C ILE A 44 -7.53 4.26 -23.58
N ALA A 45 -6.57 3.73 -24.33
CA ALA A 45 -5.90 2.47 -24.02
C ALA A 45 -5.01 2.58 -22.77
N ILE A 46 -4.30 3.70 -22.59
CA ILE A 46 -3.44 3.92 -21.42
C ILE A 46 -4.22 3.84 -20.10
N PRO A 47 -5.30 4.62 -19.86
CA PRO A 47 -6.01 4.55 -18.60
C PRO A 47 -6.69 3.19 -18.38
N VAL A 48 -7.18 2.53 -19.44
CA VAL A 48 -7.74 1.18 -19.33
C VAL A 48 -6.68 0.16 -18.94
N PHE A 49 -5.48 0.24 -19.54
CA PHE A 49 -4.34 -0.61 -19.18
C PHE A 49 -3.93 -0.39 -17.72
N VAL A 50 -3.80 0.86 -17.28
CA VAL A 50 -3.45 1.18 -15.89
C VAL A 50 -4.51 0.65 -14.93
N ALA A 51 -5.80 0.82 -15.22
CA ALA A 51 -6.89 0.29 -14.41
C ALA A 51 -6.83 -1.25 -14.34
N PHE A 52 -6.57 -1.91 -15.48
CA PHE A 52 -6.43 -3.37 -15.52
C PHE A 52 -5.27 -3.88 -14.66
N ILE A 53 -4.09 -3.25 -14.76
CA ILE A 53 -2.93 -3.60 -13.93
C ILE A 53 -3.20 -3.32 -12.46
N ALA A 54 -3.89 -2.23 -12.12
CA ALA A 54 -4.29 -1.94 -10.75
C ALA A 54 -5.20 -3.05 -10.17
N VAL A 55 -6.19 -3.51 -10.94
CA VAL A 55 -7.09 -4.61 -10.53
C VAL A 55 -6.30 -5.91 -10.35
N MET A 56 -5.41 -6.25 -11.29
CA MET A 56 -4.53 -7.43 -11.16
C MET A 56 -3.57 -7.32 -9.96
N GLY A 57 -3.06 -6.11 -9.68
CA GLY A 57 -2.23 -5.85 -8.51
C GLY A 57 -2.97 -6.03 -7.20
N ILE A 58 -4.23 -5.59 -7.11
CA ILE A 58 -5.08 -5.83 -5.94
C ILE A 58 -5.36 -7.32 -5.78
N GLY A 59 -5.72 -8.03 -6.86
CA GLY A 59 -5.94 -9.48 -6.82
C GLY A 59 -4.71 -10.26 -6.38
N ALA A 60 -3.53 -9.88 -6.89
CA ALA A 60 -2.25 -10.44 -6.47
C ALA A 60 -1.95 -10.11 -5.00
N TRP A 61 -2.19 -8.88 -4.54
CA TRP A 61 -1.99 -8.49 -3.15
C TRP A 61 -2.87 -9.30 -2.21
N ILE A 62 -4.14 -9.51 -2.54
CA ILE A 62 -5.05 -10.35 -1.74
C ILE A 62 -4.63 -11.82 -1.77
N GLY A 63 -4.22 -12.34 -2.94
CA GLY A 63 -3.68 -13.69 -3.04
C GLY A 63 -2.43 -13.89 -2.19
N TRP A 64 -1.56 -12.87 -2.14
CA TRP A 64 -0.36 -12.84 -1.32
C TRP A 64 -0.68 -12.83 0.18
N THR A 65 -1.59 -11.96 0.64
CA THR A 65 -1.93 -11.90 2.07
C THR A 65 -2.60 -13.19 2.56
N MET A 66 -3.47 -13.82 1.76
CA MET A 66 -4.05 -15.13 2.12
C MET A 66 -3.04 -16.29 2.07
N ALA A 67 -1.98 -16.17 1.26
CA ALA A 67 -0.90 -17.14 1.22
C ALA A 67 0.07 -17.00 2.43
N THR A 68 0.14 -15.79 3.01
CA THR A 68 1.05 -15.48 4.12
C THR A 68 0.36 -15.34 5.48
N THR A 69 -0.96 -15.53 5.58
CA THR A 69 -1.66 -15.59 6.88
C THR A 69 -1.41 -16.95 7.54
N PRO A 70 -0.54 -17.06 8.57
CA PRO A 70 -0.41 -18.28 9.35
C PRO A 70 -1.74 -18.54 10.09
N PRO A 71 -2.14 -19.81 10.24
CA PRO A 71 -3.37 -20.15 10.94
C PRO A 71 -3.37 -19.52 12.33
N PRO A 72 -4.46 -18.84 12.73
CA PRO A 72 -4.54 -18.13 14.00
C PRO A 72 -4.23 -19.09 15.15
N LYS A 73 -3.20 -18.77 15.94
CA LYS A 73 -2.86 -19.50 17.17
C LYS A 73 -3.95 -19.24 18.24
N PRO A 74 -4.23 -20.21 19.13
CA PRO A 74 -5.31 -20.09 20.12
C PRO A 74 -5.06 -18.98 21.16
N ILE A 75 -5.85 -17.91 21.04
CA ILE A 75 -6.41 -16.91 21.98
C ILE A 75 -5.75 -16.62 23.36
N GLU A 76 -4.98 -17.47 24.03
CA GLU A 76 -4.51 -17.20 25.41
C GLU A 76 -3.25 -16.31 25.49
N GLU A 77 -2.32 -16.41 24.54
CA GLU A 77 -1.04 -15.67 24.59
C GLU A 77 -1.13 -14.23 24.04
N ILE A 78 -2.10 -13.95 23.17
CA ILE A 78 -2.26 -12.66 22.47
C ILE A 78 -2.80 -11.56 23.42
N THR A 79 -3.62 -11.93 24.41
CA THR A 79 -4.16 -10.97 25.39
C THR A 79 -3.08 -10.36 26.29
N SER A 80 -2.07 -11.14 26.67
CA SER A 80 -0.96 -10.69 27.49
C SER A 80 -0.03 -9.71 26.76
N GLU A 81 0.24 -9.93 25.47
CA GLU A 81 1.17 -9.10 24.69
C GLU A 81 0.51 -7.77 24.25
N ILE A 82 -0.79 -7.76 23.94
CA ILE A 82 -1.54 -6.54 23.58
C ILE A 82 -1.69 -5.59 24.77
N GLU A 83 -1.77 -6.11 26.00
CA GLU A 83 -1.89 -5.27 27.20
C GLU A 83 -0.55 -4.60 27.57
N GLU A 84 0.58 -5.20 27.23
CA GLU A 84 1.92 -4.62 27.39
C GLU A 84 2.20 -3.53 26.35
N GLU A 85 1.97 -3.78 25.06
CA GLU A 85 2.22 -2.77 23.99
C GLU A 85 1.34 -1.51 24.16
N LYS A 86 0.06 -1.68 24.50
CA LYS A 86 -0.85 -0.53 24.70
C LYS A 86 -0.41 0.37 25.85
N LYS A 87 0.28 -0.18 26.85
CA LYS A 87 0.75 0.56 28.02
C LYS A 87 2.02 1.35 27.71
N GLU A 88 2.87 0.86 26.81
CA GLU A 88 4.06 1.60 26.35
C GLU A 88 3.68 2.75 25.40
N GLU A 89 2.77 2.53 24.45
CA GLU A 89 2.34 3.56 23.48
C GLU A 89 1.65 4.75 24.17
N THR A 90 0.87 4.49 25.23
CA THR A 90 0.21 5.55 26.02
C THR A 90 1.21 6.35 26.87
N ALA A 91 2.32 5.73 27.29
CA ALA A 91 3.36 6.40 28.08
C ALA A 91 4.29 7.27 27.24
N GLU A 92 4.46 6.94 25.95
CA GLU A 92 5.25 7.74 25.00
C GLU A 92 4.48 8.98 24.52
N ALA A 93 3.19 8.85 24.21
CA ALA A 93 2.33 9.97 23.82
C ALA A 93 2.18 11.04 24.91
N ALA A 94 2.19 10.64 26.20
CA ALA A 94 2.09 11.58 27.32
C ALA A 94 3.38 12.38 27.58
N LYS A 95 4.54 11.97 27.03
CA LYS A 95 5.81 12.69 27.19
C LYS A 95 6.07 13.71 26.09
N GLU A 96 5.45 13.59 24.92
CA GLU A 96 5.64 14.55 23.81
C GLU A 96 4.77 15.83 23.93
N GLU A 97 3.68 15.83 24.69
CA GLU A 97 2.80 17.01 24.82
C GLU A 97 3.22 18.03 25.90
N THR A 98 4.22 17.73 26.73
CA THR A 98 4.72 18.65 27.77
C THR A 98 6.22 18.87 27.63
N GLU A 99 6.66 19.76 26.72
CA GLU A 99 7.73 20.76 26.93
C GLU A 99 7.91 21.65 25.66
N PRO A 100 8.19 22.97 25.81
CA PRO A 100 7.35 24.02 25.24
C PRO A 100 7.95 24.79 24.05
N LYS A 101 7.02 25.36 23.26
CA LYS A 101 7.20 26.36 22.20
C LYS A 101 7.53 27.73 22.81
N GLU A 102 8.77 27.97 23.22
CA GLU A 102 9.27 29.30 23.59
C GLU A 102 10.62 29.58 22.90
N GLU A 103 10.82 30.85 22.51
CA GLU A 103 12.03 31.45 21.91
C GLU A 103 12.31 31.24 20.40
N LYS A 104 11.79 32.17 19.58
CA LYS A 104 12.66 33.06 18.77
C LYS A 104 11.89 34.27 18.22
N LYS A 105 11.93 35.36 18.99
CA LYS A 105 11.75 36.74 18.54
C LYS A 105 13.10 37.27 18.03
N PRO A 106 13.22 37.84 16.82
CA PRO A 106 14.16 38.92 16.58
C PRO A 106 13.41 40.25 16.63
N GLU A 107 13.75 41.02 17.65
CA GLU A 107 13.26 42.37 17.92
C GLU A 107 14.14 43.42 17.21
N LYS A 108 13.53 44.59 16.91
CA LYS A 108 14.05 45.89 16.43
C LYS A 108 13.71 46.17 14.96
N LYS A 109 12.89 47.18 14.62
CA LYS A 109 12.74 48.53 15.19
C LYS A 109 11.31 49.07 14.99
N GLY A 110 10.67 49.53 16.06
CA GLY A 110 9.58 50.53 16.01
C GLY A 110 10.14 51.89 15.54
N LYS A 111 9.41 52.66 14.72
CA LYS A 111 8.30 53.58 15.07
C LYS A 111 8.79 55.00 15.38
N SER A 112 8.08 55.96 14.78
CA SER A 112 7.89 57.37 15.18
C SER A 112 8.70 58.45 14.43
N GLU A 113 8.02 59.08 13.47
CA GLU A 113 7.66 60.51 13.50
C GLU A 113 8.75 61.54 13.86
N LYS A 114 9.19 62.30 12.86
CA LYS A 114 9.43 63.73 12.95
C LYS A 114 9.26 64.39 11.58
#